data_AF-A0A4P9JEU0-F1
#
_entry.id   AF-A0A4P9JEU0-F1
#
_cell.length_a   1.000
_cell.length_b   1.000
_cell.length_c   1.000
_cell.angle_alpha   90.00
_cell.angle_beta   90.00
_cell.angle_gamma   90.00
#
_symmetry.space_group_name_H-M   'P 1'
#
loop_
_entity.id
_entity.type
_entity.pdbx_description
1 polymer ?
#
loop_
_entity_poly.entity_id
_entity_poly.type
_entity_poly.pdbx_seq_one_letter_code
_entity_poly.pdbx_strand_id
1 'polypeptide(L)'
;MSRHAIYDSMQDHCADILTPACPFCGQKGWITIPQTAADALIAGHLVQDALPDLDVRLREQIISGTHPRCAPGAEFGDGIDPALIR
;
A
#
# COMPACT_ATOMS: atom_id res chain seq x y z
N MET A 1 -16.46 -6.79 -7.46
CA MET A 1 -15.22 -6.59 -8.26
C MET A 1 -14.20 -5.96 -7.33
N SER A 2 -13.04 -6.59 -7.18
CA SER A 2 -11.97 -6.05 -6.32
C SER A 2 -11.62 -4.63 -6.79
N ARG A 3 -11.53 -3.69 -5.84
CA ARG A 3 -11.11 -2.31 -6.11
C ARG A 3 -9.61 -2.18 -6.39
N HIS A 4 -8.84 -3.23 -6.12
CA HIS A 4 -7.38 -3.22 -6.16
C HIS A 4 -6.87 -4.08 -7.33
N ALA A 5 -5.82 -3.61 -8.01
CA ALA A 5 -5.09 -4.39 -9.00
C ALA A 5 -4.04 -5.24 -8.29
N ILE A 6 -4.32 -6.54 -8.14
CA ILE A 6 -3.54 -7.51 -7.38
C ILE A 6 -2.94 -8.52 -8.36
N TYR A 7 -1.67 -8.87 -8.17
CA TYR A 7 -0.89 -9.77 -9.00
C TYR A 7 -0.17 -10.81 -8.13
N ASP A 8 0.08 -12.00 -8.68
CA ASP A 8 0.92 -12.99 -8.00
C ASP A 8 2.35 -12.45 -7.87
N SER A 9 2.91 -12.50 -6.66
CA SER A 9 4.29 -12.08 -6.43
C SER A 9 5.27 -13.21 -6.76
N MET A 10 6.54 -12.87 -7.00
CA MET A 10 7.61 -13.87 -7.12
C MET A 10 8.01 -14.48 -5.77
N GLN A 11 7.46 -13.96 -4.66
CA GLN A 11 7.67 -14.47 -3.31
C GLN A 11 6.55 -15.45 -2.93
N ASP A 12 6.92 -16.56 -2.29
CA ASP A 12 5.95 -17.56 -1.85
C ASP A 12 4.93 -16.96 -0.87
N HIS A 13 3.65 -17.27 -1.10
CA HIS A 13 2.51 -16.81 -0.30
C HIS A 13 2.35 -15.29 -0.21
N CYS A 14 2.82 -14.56 -1.22
CA CYS A 14 2.68 -13.11 -1.34
C CYS A 14 2.00 -12.70 -2.66
N ALA A 15 1.37 -11.54 -2.63
CA ALA A 15 0.80 -10.88 -3.79
C ALA A 15 1.24 -9.42 -3.83
N ASP A 16 1.37 -8.86 -5.04
CA ASP A 16 1.74 -7.48 -5.26
C ASP A 16 0.53 -6.64 -5.64
N ILE A 17 0.32 -5.52 -4.93
CA ILE A 17 -0.73 -4.54 -5.23
C ILE A 17 -0.11 -3.39 -6.03
N LEU A 18 -0.66 -3.13 -7.21
CA LEU A 18 -0.45 -1.86 -7.91
C LEU A 18 -1.37 -0.78 -7.32
N THR A 19 -0.77 0.21 -6.67
CA THR A 19 -1.49 1.30 -6.03
C THR A 19 -1.98 2.35 -7.05
N PRO A 20 -3.00 3.16 -6.72
CA PRO A 20 -3.40 4.30 -7.53
C PRO A 20 -2.22 5.27 -7.77
N ALA A 21 -2.33 6.14 -8.77
CA ALA A 21 -1.33 7.17 -8.98
C ALA A 21 -1.36 8.16 -7.80
N CYS A 22 -0.20 8.43 -7.23
CA CYS A 22 -0.05 9.40 -6.15
C CYS A 22 -0.52 10.79 -6.60
N PRO A 23 -1.44 11.45 -5.87
CA PRO A 23 -1.94 12.76 -6.27
C PRO A 23 -0.88 13.87 -6.19
N PHE A 24 0.26 13.63 -5.54
CA PHE A 24 1.33 14.61 -5.37
C PHE A 24 2.44 14.49 -6.43
N CYS A 25 2.88 13.26 -6.75
CA CYS A 25 3.98 13.06 -7.70
C CYS A 25 3.54 12.41 -9.03
N GLY A 26 2.29 11.96 -9.14
CA GLY A 26 1.72 11.33 -10.34
C GLY A 26 2.21 9.90 -10.61
N GLN A 27 3.19 9.39 -9.83
CA GLN A 27 3.71 8.03 -9.98
C GLN A 27 2.79 7.02 -9.26
N LYS A 28 2.70 5.81 -9.79
CA LYS A 28 2.12 4.66 -9.08
C LYS A 28 3.19 3.98 -8.24
N GLY A 29 2.78 3.28 -7.19
CA GLY A 29 3.68 2.43 -6.40
C GLY A 29 3.20 0.98 -6.33
N TRP A 30 4.06 0.12 -5.80
CA TRP A 30 3.80 -1.29 -5.59
C TRP A 30 3.97 -1.64 -4.11
N ILE A 31 3.09 -2.48 -3.58
CA ILE A 31 3.19 -2.99 -2.21
C ILE A 31 2.99 -4.50 -2.23
N THR A 32 3.97 -5.23 -1.73
CA THR A 32 3.87 -6.68 -1.50
C THR A 32 3.14 -6.94 -0.20
N ILE A 33 2.15 -7.83 -0.24
CA ILE A 33 1.34 -8.22 0.92
C ILE A 33 1.20 -9.75 1.00
N PRO A 34 0.85 -10.30 2.16
CA PRO A 34 0.52 -11.72 2.27
C PRO A 34 -0.68 -12.09 1.37
N GLN A 35 -0.67 -13.30 0.81
CA GLN A 35 -1.75 -13.81 -0.03
C GLN A 35 -3.11 -13.78 0.69
N THR A 36 -3.13 -14.08 1.99
CA THR A 36 -4.35 -14.04 2.80
C THR A 36 -4.98 -12.65 2.88
N ALA A 37 -4.15 -11.60 2.91
CA ALA A 37 -4.63 -10.22 2.87
C ALA A 37 -5.15 -9.86 1.48
N ALA A 38 -4.51 -10.38 0.41
CA ALA A 38 -4.99 -10.19 -0.96
C ALA A 38 -6.38 -10.81 -1.15
N ASP A 39 -6.59 -12.02 -0.64
CA ASP A 39 -7.89 -12.70 -0.67
C ASP A 39 -8.96 -11.90 0.08
N ALA A 40 -8.62 -11.34 1.26
CA ALA A 40 -9.54 -10.48 2.02
C ALA A 40 -9.91 -9.19 1.26
N LEU A 41 -8.94 -8.55 0.58
CA LEU A 41 -9.21 -7.38 -0.26
C LEU A 41 -10.09 -7.71 -1.47
N ILE A 42 -9.89 -8.89 -2.08
CA ILE A 42 -10.74 -9.38 -3.17
C ILE A 42 -12.17 -9.63 -2.70
N ALA A 43 -12.34 -10.15 -1.48
CA ALA A 43 -13.64 -10.32 -0.82
C ALA A 43 -14.30 -9.00 -0.40
N GLY A 44 -13.59 -7.86 -0.51
CA GLY A 44 -14.13 -6.52 -0.27
C GLY A 44 -13.95 -6.01 1.15
N HIS A 45 -13.08 -6.64 1.96
CA HIS A 45 -12.69 -6.10 3.26
C HIS A 45 -11.96 -4.77 3.11
N LEU A 46 -12.03 -3.94 4.17
CA LEU A 46 -11.30 -2.67 4.22
C LEU A 46 -9.81 -2.92 4.39
N VAL A 47 -8.97 -2.02 3.85
CA VAL A 47 -7.50 -2.17 3.89
C VAL A 47 -6.99 -2.26 5.32
N GLN A 48 -7.55 -1.50 6.26
CA GLN A 48 -7.16 -1.57 7.67
C GLN A 48 -7.52 -2.89 8.35
N ASP A 49 -8.52 -3.61 7.86
CA ASP A 49 -8.95 -4.90 8.42
C ASP A 49 -8.13 -6.05 7.79
N ALA A 50 -7.83 -5.95 6.49
CA ALA A 50 -7.03 -6.93 5.77
C ALA A 50 -5.53 -6.84 6.10
N LEU A 51 -5.04 -5.64 6.46
CA LEU A 51 -3.62 -5.34 6.71
C LEU A 51 -3.44 -4.56 8.02
N PRO A 52 -3.86 -5.09 9.18
CA PRO A 52 -3.86 -4.33 10.43
C PRO A 52 -2.45 -3.92 10.88
N ASP A 53 -1.45 -4.78 10.61
CA ASP A 53 -0.05 -4.59 11.01
C ASP A 53 0.77 -3.80 9.98
N LEU A 54 0.21 -3.49 8.81
CA LEU A 54 0.88 -2.68 7.81
C LEU A 54 0.89 -1.22 8.27
N ASP A 55 2.03 -0.54 8.10
CA ASP A 55 2.18 0.86 8.48
C ASP A 55 1.06 1.72 7.89
N VAL A 56 0.59 2.68 8.67
CA VAL A 56 -0.53 3.54 8.31
C VAL A 56 -0.30 4.27 6.99
N ARG A 57 0.94 4.67 6.69
CA ARG A 57 1.29 5.36 5.43
C ARG A 57 1.29 4.40 4.25
N LEU A 58 1.71 3.16 4.44
CA LEU A 58 1.64 2.14 3.39
C LEU A 58 0.19 1.72 3.11
N ARG A 59 -0.65 1.58 4.13
CA ARG A 59 -2.09 1.41 3.94
C ARG A 59 -2.71 2.57 3.17
N GLU A 60 -2.33 3.80 3.51
CA GLU A 60 -2.81 4.99 2.81
C GLU A 60 -2.37 5.00 1.33
N GLN A 61 -1.15 4.53 1.03
CA GLN A 61 -0.72 4.34 -0.35
C GLN A 61 -1.61 3.35 -1.11
N ILE A 62 -2.06 2.25 -0.48
CA ILE A 62 -3.01 1.30 -1.09
C ILE A 62 -4.36 1.99 -1.35
N ILE A 63 -4.85 2.80 -0.41
CA ILE A 63 -6.19 3.41 -0.45
C ILE A 63 -6.26 4.57 -1.45
N SER A 64 -5.34 5.53 -1.37
CA SER A 64 -5.38 6.79 -2.14
C SER A 64 -4.27 6.93 -3.17
N GLY A 65 -3.28 6.04 -3.17
CA GLY A 65 -2.06 6.18 -3.98
C GLY A 65 -1.02 7.10 -3.35
N THR A 66 -1.31 7.76 -2.23
CA THR A 66 -0.38 8.71 -1.60
C THR A 66 0.86 7.99 -1.07
N HIS A 67 2.01 8.18 -1.73
CA HIS A 67 3.27 7.63 -1.24
C HIS A 67 3.59 8.16 0.17
N PRO A 68 4.20 7.35 1.05
CA PRO A 68 4.64 7.78 2.38
C PRO A 68 5.48 9.07 2.34
N ARG A 69 6.41 9.18 1.37
CA ARG A 69 7.25 10.36 1.17
C ARG A 69 6.52 11.61 0.67
N CYS A 70 5.33 11.45 0.07
CA CYS A 70 4.55 12.54 -0.51
C CYS A 70 3.43 13.03 0.40
N ALA A 71 3.16 12.32 1.51
CA ALA A 71 2.07 12.66 2.41
C ALA A 71 2.32 14.03 3.09
N PRO A 72 1.29 14.88 3.24
CA PRO A 72 1.42 16.13 4.00
C PRO A 72 1.92 15.88 5.42
N GLY A 73 2.88 16.68 5.87
CA GLY A 73 3.52 16.52 7.18
C GLY A 73 4.64 15.47 7.25
N ALA A 74 4.98 14.84 6.12
CA ALA A 74 6.19 14.02 5.96
C ALA A 74 7.49 14.71 6.43
N GLU A 75 7.53 16.05 6.38
CA GLU A 75 8.67 16.87 6.79
C GLU A 75 8.66 17.25 8.28
N PHE A 76 7.53 17.04 8.98
CA PHE A 76 7.31 17.51 10.36
C PHE A 76 6.93 16.35 11.29
N GLY A 77 7.90 15.50 11.63
CA GLY A 77 7.76 14.40 12.61
C GLY A 77 8.94 13.42 12.55
N ASP A 78 9.13 12.64 13.62
CA ASP A 78 10.16 11.59 13.70
C ASP A 78 10.03 10.61 12.51
N GLY A 79 10.89 10.77 11.51
CA GLY A 79 11.26 9.74 10.54
C GLY A 79 10.13 9.19 9.67
N ILE A 80 10.05 9.66 8.42
CA ILE A 80 9.74 8.69 7.36
C ILE A 80 10.83 7.62 7.46
N ASP A 81 10.46 6.36 7.72
CA ASP A 81 11.42 5.26 7.66
C ASP A 81 12.16 5.38 6.31
N PRO A 82 13.49 5.57 6.31
CA PRO A 82 14.25 5.76 5.07
C PRO A 82 14.04 4.63 4.05
N ALA A 83 13.62 3.44 4.50
CA ALA A 83 13.25 2.32 3.64
C ALA A 83 12.03 2.62 2.74
N LEU A 84 11.16 3.56 3.14
CA LEU A 84 9.93 3.94 2.43
C LEU A 84 10.14 5.05 1.37
N ILE A 85 11.38 5.54 1.20
CA ILE A 85 11.70 6.65 0.27
C ILE A 85 12.09 6.14 -1.14
N ARG A 86 12.41 4.84 -1.27
CA ARG A 86 12.97 4.23 -2.49
C ARG A 86 11.98 4.18 -3.65
#